data_AF-A0A3C1U0K5-F1
#
_entry.id   AF-A0A3C1U0K5-F1
#
_cell.length_a   1.000
_cell.length_b   1.000
_cell.length_c   1.000
_cell.angle_alpha   90.00
_cell.angle_beta   90.00
_cell.angle_gamma   90.00
#
_symmetry.space_group_name_H-M   'P 1'
#
loop_
_entity.id
_entity.type
_entity.pdbx_description
1 polymer ?
#
loop_
_entity_poly.entity_id
_entity_poly.type
_entity_poly.pdbx_seq_one_letter_code
_entity_poly.pdbx_strand_id
1 'polypeptide(L)'
;LSVPDAGRSGAFEALLDDLSRMLDDGQGIAIHCRAGLGRSGLVAASLLVRRGVMPANAIQTVRNCRPGAIETADQEAFITSRR
;
A
#
# COMPACT_ATOMS: atom_id res chain seq x y z
N LEU A 1 2.22 -13.59 -5.76
CA LEU A 1 2.49 -12.57 -4.74
C LEU A 1 1.19 -12.29 -4.03
N SER A 2 1.14 -12.42 -2.71
CA SER A 2 -0.13 -12.41 -1.98
C SER A 2 -0.53 -11.00 -1.52
N VAL A 3 -1.84 -10.78 -1.50
CA VAL A 3 -2.50 -9.78 -0.66
C VAL A 3 -2.74 -10.36 0.74
N PRO A 4 -2.92 -9.53 1.78
CA PRO A 4 -3.38 -10.00 3.08
C PRO A 4 -4.68 -10.80 2.95
N ASP A 5 -4.71 -11.99 3.53
CA ASP A 5 -5.93 -12.77 3.71
C ASP A 5 -6.78 -12.22 4.87
N ALA A 6 -7.93 -12.86 5.12
CA ALA A 6 -8.83 -12.46 6.20
C ALA A 6 -8.17 -12.50 7.59
N GLY A 7 -7.29 -13.48 7.85
CA GLY A 7 -6.56 -13.61 9.11
C GLY A 7 -5.48 -12.54 9.31
N ARG A 8 -5.07 -11.85 8.24
CA ARG A 8 -4.05 -10.79 8.26
C ARG A 8 -4.60 -9.38 8.06
N SER A 9 -5.87 -9.24 7.71
CA SER A 9 -6.48 -7.93 7.38
C SER A 9 -6.40 -6.95 8.56
N GLY A 10 -6.74 -7.39 9.78
CA GLY A 10 -6.64 -6.53 10.98
C GLY A 10 -5.22 -6.06 11.28
N ALA A 11 -4.23 -6.96 11.20
CA ALA A 11 -2.82 -6.61 11.38
C ALA A 11 -2.31 -5.66 10.29
N PHE A 12 -2.85 -5.78 9.07
CA PHE A 12 -2.51 -4.88 7.97
C PHE A 12 -3.09 -3.48 8.19
N GLU A 13 -4.33 -3.35 8.66
CA GLU A 13 -4.89 -2.03 8.99
C GLU A 13 -4.12 -1.36 10.13
N ALA A 14 -3.78 -2.12 11.18
CA ALA A 14 -2.97 -1.61 12.29
C ALA A 14 -1.59 -1.11 11.81
N LEU A 15 -0.95 -1.86 10.89
CA LEU A 15 0.28 -1.41 10.24
C LEU A 15 0.07 -0.07 9.52
N LEU A 16 -0.98 0.09 8.73
CA LEU A 16 -1.24 1.34 8.01
C LEU A 16 -1.49 2.53 8.96
N ASP A 17 -2.19 2.30 10.07
CA ASP A 17 -2.42 3.33 11.09
C ASP A 17 -1.12 3.77 11.75
N ASP A 18 -0.23 2.81 12.07
CA ASP A 18 1.09 3.12 12.63
C ASP A 18 1.97 3.87 11.63
N LEU A 19 2.02 3.43 10.37
CA LEU A 19 2.77 4.14 9.33
C LEU A 19 2.22 5.54 9.08
N SER A 20 0.90 5.74 9.12
CA SER A 20 0.31 7.08 8.98
C SER A 20 0.74 7.98 10.13
N ARG A 21 0.70 7.48 11.37
CA ARG A 21 1.13 8.23 12.56
C ARG A 21 2.61 8.63 12.48
N MET A 22 3.49 7.71 12.08
CA MET A 22 4.91 7.99 11.87
C MET A 22 5.12 9.13 10.86
N LEU A 23 4.34 9.17 9.78
CA LEU A 23 4.40 10.27 8.80
C LEU A 23 3.88 11.59 9.37
N ASP A 24 2.82 11.56 10.18
CA ASP A 24 2.27 12.74 10.84
C ASP A 24 3.27 13.34 11.86
N ASP A 25 4.08 12.48 12.49
CA ASP A 25 5.19 12.86 13.38
C ASP A 25 6.45 13.35 12.63
N GLY A 26 6.39 13.45 11.29
CA GLY A 26 7.48 13.93 10.45
C GLY A 26 8.59 12.92 10.18
N GLN A 27 8.36 11.63 10.46
CA GLN A 27 9.34 10.57 10.21
C GLN A 27 9.37 10.13 8.74
N GLY A 28 10.54 9.68 8.28
CA GLY A 28 10.70 9.03 6.98
C GLY A 28 10.51 7.52 7.07
N ILE A 29 9.82 6.93 6.10
CA ILE A 29 9.54 5.48 6.06
C ILE A 29 10.15 4.86 4.80
N ALA A 30 10.93 3.80 4.96
CA ALA A 30 11.41 2.96 3.88
C ALA A 30 10.64 1.64 3.84
N ILE A 31 10.02 1.32 2.70
CA ILE A 31 9.25 0.09 2.50
C ILE A 31 9.97 -0.77 1.45
N HIS A 32 10.27 -2.02 1.79
CA HIS A 32 10.85 -2.97 0.84
C HIS A 32 10.19 -4.35 0.92
N CYS A 33 10.41 -5.16 -0.10
CA CYS A 33 10.07 -6.58 -0.09
C CYS A 33 11.27 -7.33 -0.68
N ARG A 34 11.05 -8.32 -1.57
CA ARG A 34 12.15 -8.99 -2.26
C ARG A 34 12.66 -8.21 -3.47
N ALA A 35 11.75 -7.75 -4.34
CA ALA A 35 12.09 -7.05 -5.58
C ALA A 35 11.59 -5.59 -5.63
N GLY A 36 10.83 -5.16 -4.61
CA GLY A 36 10.28 -3.80 -4.54
C GLY A 36 9.14 -3.51 -5.53
N LEU A 37 8.52 -4.53 -6.14
CA LEU A 37 7.48 -4.35 -7.16
C LEU A 37 6.07 -4.64 -6.60
N GLY A 38 5.81 -5.81 -6.03
CA GLY A 38 4.46 -6.16 -5.57
C GLY A 38 4.11 -5.63 -4.18
N ARG A 39 4.50 -6.36 -3.13
CA ARG A 39 4.07 -6.06 -1.75
C ARG A 39 4.47 -4.66 -1.28
N SER A 40 5.63 -4.16 -1.69
CA SER A 40 6.03 -2.79 -1.39
C SER A 40 5.08 -1.77 -2.00
N GLY A 41 4.72 -1.96 -3.28
CA GLY A 41 3.73 -1.12 -3.95
C GLY A 41 2.34 -1.23 -3.33
N LEU A 42 1.95 -2.44 -2.89
CA LEU A 42 0.69 -2.68 -2.19
C LEU A 42 0.60 -1.86 -0.90
N VAL A 43 1.63 -1.89 -0.05
CA VAL A 43 1.65 -1.10 1.20
C VAL A 43 1.66 0.39 0.90
N ALA A 44 2.52 0.84 -0.03
CA ALA A 44 2.62 2.25 -0.39
C ALA A 44 1.28 2.81 -0.92
N ALA A 45 0.62 2.10 -1.85
CA ALA A 45 -0.66 2.53 -2.37
C ALA A 45 -1.76 2.47 -1.31
N SER A 46 -1.79 1.42 -0.47
CA SER A 46 -2.78 1.32 0.61
C SER A 46 -2.62 2.44 1.65
N LEU A 47 -1.37 2.86 1.92
CA LEU A 47 -1.09 4.00 2.81
C LEU A 47 -1.55 5.33 2.20
N LEU A 48 -1.38 5.53 0.89
CA LEU A 48 -1.95 6.70 0.21
C LEU A 48 -3.48 6.71 0.30
N VAL A 49 -4.13 5.55 0.10
CA VAL A 49 -5.59 5.42 0.26
C VAL A 49 -6.02 5.75 1.69
N ARG A 50 -5.34 5.20 2.69
CA ARG A 50 -5.57 5.51 4.11
C ARG A 50 -5.48 7.01 4.42
N ARG A 51 -4.64 7.75 3.69
CA ARG A 51 -4.48 9.21 3.82
C ARG A 51 -5.36 10.01 2.85
N GLY A 52 -6.42 9.41 2.32
CA GLY A 52 -7.48 10.08 1.55
C GLY A 52 -7.24 10.18 0.05
N VAL A 53 -6.20 9.54 -0.50
CA VAL A 53 -6.00 9.49 -1.96
C VAL A 53 -6.94 8.45 -2.56
N MET A 54 -7.68 8.83 -3.60
CA MET A 54 -8.54 7.87 -4.31
C MET A 54 -7.74 6.63 -4.78
N PRO A 55 -8.25 5.39 -4.62
CA PRO A 55 -7.50 4.17 -4.91
C PRO A 55 -6.84 4.11 -6.29
N ALA A 56 -7.56 4.51 -7.35
CA ALA A 56 -7.00 4.57 -8.70
C ALA A 56 -5.81 5.54 -8.79
N ASN A 57 -5.92 6.71 -8.14
CA ASN A 57 -4.84 7.68 -8.09
C ASN A 57 -3.66 7.17 -7.26
N ALA A 58 -3.90 6.46 -6.16
CA ALA A 58 -2.86 5.87 -5.34
C ALA A 58 -2.03 4.83 -6.13
N ILE A 59 -2.70 3.95 -6.88
CA ILE A 59 -2.05 2.98 -7.78
C ILE A 59 -1.21 3.71 -8.82
N GLN A 60 -1.78 4.73 -9.48
CA GLN A 60 -1.09 5.47 -10.52
C GLN A 60 0.13 6.22 -9.97
N THR A 61 0.01 6.88 -8.81
CA THR A 61 1.12 7.56 -8.13
C THR A 61 2.26 6.60 -7.84
N VAL A 62 1.97 5.42 -7.28
CA VAL A 62 2.99 4.41 -6.99
C VAL A 62 3.66 3.91 -8.27
N ARG A 63 2.90 3.64 -9.34
CA ARG A 63 3.45 3.19 -10.63
C ARG A 63 4.27 4.27 -11.33
N ASN A 64 3.91 5.54 -11.18
CA ASN A 64 4.69 6.66 -11.71
C ASN A 64 6.04 6.76 -10.98
N CYS A 65 6.07 6.58 -9.66
CA CYS A 65 7.32 6.57 -8.89
C CYS A 65 8.15 5.31 -9.13
N ARG A 66 7.51 4.15 -9.33
CA ARG A 66 8.14 2.86 -9.56
C ARG A 66 7.39 2.09 -10.65
N PRO A 67 7.85 2.18 -11.92
CA PRO A 67 7.25 1.42 -13.01
C PRO A 67 7.23 -0.08 -12.72
N GLY A 68 6.08 -0.72 -12.98
CA GLY A 68 5.88 -2.15 -12.71
C GLY A 68 5.50 -2.49 -11.26
N ALA A 69 5.34 -1.50 -10.38
CA ALA A 69 4.81 -1.74 -9.04
C ALA A 69 3.32 -2.14 -9.07
N ILE A 70 2.89 -2.91 -8.06
CA ILE A 70 1.54 -3.51 -7.96
C ILE A 70 1.36 -4.49 -9.14
N GLU A 71 1.93 -5.68 -8.97
CA GLU A 71 2.25 -6.65 -10.01
C GLU A 71 1.05 -7.50 -10.47
N THR A 72 -0.05 -7.51 -9.70
CA THR A 72 -1.16 -8.46 -9.91
C THR A 72 -2.51 -7.80 -9.77
N ALA A 73 -3.50 -8.30 -10.51
CA ALA A 73 -4.89 -7.86 -10.43
C ALA A 73 -5.47 -7.98 -9.00
N ASP A 74 -5.08 -9.03 -8.25
CA ASP A 74 -5.51 -9.19 -6.86
C ASP A 74 -5.03 -8.04 -5.97
N GLN A 75 -3.82 -7.53 -6.19
CA GLN A 75 -3.32 -6.37 -5.46
C GLN A 75 -4.09 -5.10 -5.83
N GLU A 76 -4.41 -4.90 -7.11
CA GLU A 76 -5.25 -3.77 -7.55
C GLU A 76 -6.66 -3.85 -6.95
N ALA A 77 -7.30 -5.02 -7.00
CA ALA A 77 -8.60 -5.28 -6.41
C ALA A 77 -8.60 -5.05 -4.89
N PHE A 78 -7.52 -5.47 -4.22
CA PHE A 78 -7.36 -5.25 -2.79
C PHE A 78 -7.20 -3.77 -2.43
N ILE A 79 -6.50 -2.97 -3.25
CA ILE A 79 -6.37 -1.53 -3.03
C ILE A 79 -7.70 -0.81 -3.31
N THR A 80 -8.40 -1.20 -4.37
CA THR A 80 -9.64 -0.53 -4.83
C THR A 80 -10.88 -0.89 -4.04
N SER A 81 -10.89 -2.03 -3.36
CA SER A 81 -11.97 -2.42 -2.44
C SER A 81 -11.93 -1.71 -1.09
N ARG A 82 -10.86 -0.96 -0.80
CA ARG A 82 -10.68 -0.18 0.44
C ARG A 82 -11.37 1.17 0.30
N ARG A 83 -12.01 1.62 1.38
CA ARG A 83 -12.61 2.95 1.54
C ARG A 83 -11.89 3.72 2.63
#